data_AF-A0A6J4MH08-F1
#
_entry.id   AF-A0A6J4MH08-F1
#
_cell.length_a   1.000
_cell.length_b   1.000
_cell.length_c   1.000
_cell.angle_alpha   90.00
_cell.angle_beta   90.00
_cell.angle_gamma   90.00
#
_symmetry.space_group_name_H-M   'P 1'
#
loop_
_entity.id
_entity.type
_entity.pdbx_description
1 polymer ?
#
loop_
_entity_poly.entity_id
_entity_poly.type
_entity_poly.pdbx_seq_one_letter_code
_entity_poly.pdbx_strand_id
1 'polypeptide(L)'
;MPGQPPRTESIPVGELLAALATGAREVFGADWEPRLAEFLAFLRRRVSGQYEVDEFGFDREVTERFLLAAVRPLAQKWFRVEVRGVENIPVEGGALVVSNHSGTLPVDGLVTALMVHDHTGRHLRPLGADLVFRMPFLSAMARKSGATLACHEDAERLLGSGELVGVWPEGFKGVGKPYSERYKLQRFGRGGFVSAAIRTGVPIVPCSVVGAEEIYPMIGNLASLARLIGVPYVPI
;
A
#
# COMPACT_ATOMS: atom_id res chain seq x y z
N MET A 1 12.01 52.90 -36.76
CA MET A 1 11.59 51.56 -37.21
C MET A 1 10.88 50.89 -36.04
N PRO A 2 9.54 50.81 -36.01
CA PRO A 2 8.84 50.12 -34.93
C PRO A 2 8.98 48.60 -35.14
N GLY A 3 9.47 47.91 -34.10
CA GLY A 3 9.64 46.45 -34.10
C GLY A 3 8.29 45.75 -34.15
N GLN A 4 8.13 44.83 -35.10
CA GLN A 4 6.95 44.02 -35.26
C GLN A 4 6.82 43.06 -34.06
N PRO A 5 5.65 42.97 -33.39
CA PRO A 5 5.49 42.05 -32.27
C PRO A 5 5.65 40.60 -32.75
N PRO A 6 6.23 39.70 -31.92
CA PRO A 6 6.41 38.31 -32.29
C PRO A 6 5.06 37.67 -32.60
N ARG A 7 4.94 37.06 -33.78
CA ARG A 7 3.76 36.28 -34.16
C ARG A 7 3.73 35.03 -33.27
N THR A 8 2.68 34.89 -32.47
CA THR A 8 2.32 33.61 -31.87
C THR A 8 1.83 32.70 -32.99
N GLU A 9 2.75 31.92 -33.58
CA GLU A 9 2.37 30.82 -34.48
C GLU A 9 1.58 29.78 -33.68
N SER A 10 0.31 29.63 -34.02
CA SER A 10 -0.54 28.58 -33.49
C SER A 10 -0.03 27.23 -33.98
N ILE A 11 0.33 26.33 -33.07
CA ILE A 11 0.75 24.96 -33.39
C ILE A 11 -0.35 24.29 -34.24
N PRO A 12 -0.04 23.76 -35.44
CA PRO A 12 -1.00 23.05 -36.26
C PRO A 12 -1.62 21.87 -35.50
N VAL A 13 -2.95 21.73 -35.55
CA VAL A 13 -3.67 20.65 -34.85
C VAL A 13 -3.13 19.27 -35.25
N GLY A 14 -2.73 19.09 -36.50
CA GLY A 14 -2.12 17.84 -36.99
C GLY A 14 -0.78 17.50 -36.33
N GLU A 15 0.06 18.51 -36.07
CA GLU A 15 1.34 18.33 -35.38
C GLU A 15 1.13 18.01 -33.89
N LEU A 16 0.16 18.67 -33.26
CA LEU A 16 -0.23 18.37 -31.87
C LEU A 16 -0.76 16.94 -31.73
N LEU A 17 -1.63 16.51 -32.66
CA LEU A 17 -2.16 15.14 -32.67
C LEU A 17 -1.07 14.10 -32.92
N ALA A 18 -0.12 14.38 -33.81
CA ALA A 18 1.02 13.50 -34.07
C ALA A 18 1.94 13.40 -32.84
N ALA A 19 2.21 14.52 -32.17
CA ALA A 19 3.00 14.56 -30.94
C ALA A 19 2.32 13.78 -29.79
N LEU A 20 1.00 13.95 -29.62
CA LEU A 20 0.20 13.20 -28.65
C LEU A 20 0.21 11.70 -28.95
N ALA A 21 0.02 11.30 -30.20
CA ALA A 21 0.06 9.88 -30.60
C ALA A 21 1.45 9.27 -30.39
N THR A 22 2.52 10.04 -30.67
CA THR A 22 3.90 9.61 -30.44
C THR A 22 4.16 9.40 -28.94
N GLY A 23 3.83 10.39 -28.10
CA GLY A 23 3.98 10.28 -26.65
C GLY A 23 3.12 9.16 -26.07
N ALA A 24 1.90 8.95 -26.58
CA ALA A 24 1.04 7.87 -26.12
C ALA A 24 1.59 6.48 -26.50
N ARG A 25 2.18 6.32 -27.68
CA ARG A 25 2.89 5.08 -28.06
C ARG A 25 4.10 4.79 -27.17
N GLU A 26 4.86 5.82 -26.81
CA GLU A 26 5.99 5.67 -25.90
C GLU A 26 5.55 5.23 -24.50
N VAL A 27 4.48 5.83 -23.97
CA VAL A 27 4.00 5.55 -22.60
C VAL A 27 3.20 4.25 -22.52
N PHE A 28 2.33 3.98 -23.50
CA PHE A 28 1.37 2.88 -23.45
C PHE A 28 1.70 1.68 -24.34
N GLY A 29 2.71 1.78 -25.21
CA GLY A 29 3.18 0.69 -26.08
C GLY A 29 2.40 0.53 -27.39
N ALA A 30 2.46 -0.66 -27.99
CA ALA A 30 1.85 -0.93 -29.31
C ALA A 30 0.32 -0.74 -29.32
N ASP A 31 -0.36 -1.14 -28.25
CA ASP A 31 -1.83 -1.02 -28.08
C ASP A 31 -2.21 0.27 -27.33
N TRP A 32 -1.62 1.41 -27.72
CA TRP A 32 -1.77 2.66 -26.98
C TRP A 32 -3.18 3.25 -27.02
N GLU A 33 -3.94 3.08 -28.10
CA GLU A 33 -5.28 3.66 -28.27
C GLU A 33 -6.29 3.22 -27.19
N PRO A 34 -6.51 1.90 -26.96
CA PRO A 34 -7.43 1.46 -25.91
C PRO A 34 -6.92 1.82 -24.51
N ARG A 35 -5.61 1.74 -24.27
CA ARG A 35 -5.00 2.09 -22.97
C ARG A 35 -5.14 3.57 -22.65
N LEU A 36 -4.94 4.44 -23.65
CA LEU A 36 -5.16 5.87 -23.51
C LEU A 36 -6.65 6.17 -23.28
N ALA A 37 -7.56 5.50 -23.99
CA ALA A 37 -8.99 5.67 -23.78
C ALA A 37 -9.42 5.27 -22.36
N GLU A 38 -8.93 4.14 -21.84
CA GLU A 38 -9.15 3.70 -20.47
C GLU A 38 -8.59 4.70 -19.43
N PHE A 39 -7.40 5.24 -19.69
CA PHE A 39 -6.76 6.23 -18.84
C PHE A 39 -7.52 7.56 -18.84
N LEU A 40 -7.94 8.06 -20.01
CA LEU A 40 -8.77 9.26 -20.13
C LEU A 40 -10.14 9.07 -19.48
N ALA A 41 -10.76 7.88 -19.62
CA ALA A 41 -12.01 7.55 -18.94
C ALA A 41 -11.83 7.55 -17.42
N PHE A 42 -10.72 7.00 -16.92
CA PHE A 42 -10.34 7.10 -15.51
C PHE A 42 -10.21 8.56 -15.09
N LEU A 43 -9.39 9.37 -15.77
CA LEU A 43 -9.20 10.79 -15.44
C LEU A 43 -10.52 11.56 -15.47
N ARG A 44 -11.37 11.32 -16.47
CA ARG A 44 -12.71 11.91 -16.56
C ARG A 44 -13.54 11.58 -15.32
N ARG A 45 -13.56 10.31 -14.87
CA ARG A 45 -14.25 9.93 -13.63
C ARG A 45 -13.68 10.65 -12.41
N ARG A 46 -12.36 10.78 -12.32
CA ARG A 46 -11.70 11.50 -11.22
C ARG A 46 -12.09 12.98 -11.18
N VAL A 47 -12.03 13.67 -12.32
CA VAL A 47 -12.34 15.11 -12.43
C VAL A 47 -13.83 15.37 -12.24
N SER A 48 -14.69 14.48 -12.72
CA SER A 48 -16.15 14.60 -12.57
C SER A 48 -16.68 14.14 -11.20
N GLY A 49 -15.81 13.65 -10.31
CA GLY A 49 -16.23 13.11 -9.01
C GLY A 49 -16.98 11.78 -9.09
N GLN A 50 -17.00 11.11 -10.25
CA GLN A 50 -17.67 9.83 -10.48
C GLN A 50 -16.76 8.66 -10.08
N TYR A 51 -16.31 8.65 -8.83
CA TYR A 51 -15.52 7.56 -8.26
C TYR A 51 -15.95 7.34 -6.80
N GLU A 52 -15.80 6.10 -6.34
CA GLU A 52 -16.18 5.73 -4.97
C GLU A 52 -14.95 5.64 -4.09
N VAL A 53 -15.10 6.16 -2.87
CA VAL A 53 -14.15 6.02 -1.78
C VAL A 53 -14.94 5.67 -0.55
N ASP A 54 -14.49 4.65 0.20
CA ASP A 54 -15.18 4.30 1.44
C ASP A 54 -14.93 5.35 2.55
N GLU A 55 -15.59 5.16 3.69
CA GLU A 55 -15.46 6.09 4.81
C GLU A 55 -14.06 6.20 5.41
N PHE A 56 -13.18 5.21 5.16
CA PHE A 56 -11.79 5.20 5.63
C PHE A 56 -10.83 5.82 4.60
N GLY A 57 -11.32 6.14 3.40
CA GLY A 57 -10.53 6.72 2.32
C GLY A 57 -10.05 5.71 1.28
N PHE A 58 -10.51 4.46 1.32
CA PHE A 58 -10.12 3.41 0.38
C PHE A 58 -10.66 3.66 -1.01
N ASP A 59 -9.75 3.63 -1.97
CA ASP A 59 -10.02 3.89 -3.37
C ASP A 59 -9.61 2.64 -4.14
N ARG A 60 -10.58 1.75 -4.38
CA ARG A 60 -10.34 0.43 -4.99
C ARG A 60 -9.64 0.56 -6.33
N GLU A 61 -10.12 1.46 -7.18
CA GLU A 61 -9.57 1.65 -8.52
C GLU A 61 -8.12 2.15 -8.46
N VAL A 62 -7.81 3.10 -7.57
CA VAL A 62 -6.42 3.57 -7.41
C VAL A 62 -5.52 2.48 -6.81
N THR A 63 -6.03 1.73 -5.85
CA THR A 63 -5.29 0.64 -5.20
C THR A 63 -4.91 -0.43 -6.20
N GLU A 64 -5.87 -0.96 -6.95
CA GLU A 64 -5.63 -2.02 -7.91
C GLU A 64 -4.76 -1.55 -9.09
N ARG A 65 -5.11 -0.41 -9.71
CA ARG A 65 -4.46 0.06 -10.94
C ARG A 65 -3.06 0.62 -10.73
N PHE A 66 -2.78 1.21 -9.56
CA PHE A 66 -1.49 1.87 -9.32
C PHE A 66 -0.70 1.17 -8.22
N LEU A 67 -1.24 1.04 -7.01
CA LEU A 67 -0.46 0.54 -5.87
C LEU A 67 -0.10 -0.93 -6.03
N LEU A 68 -1.09 -1.80 -6.19
CA LEU A 68 -0.88 -3.24 -6.34
C LEU A 68 -0.12 -3.54 -7.63
N ALA A 69 -0.47 -2.86 -8.72
CA ALA A 69 0.26 -2.98 -9.99
C ALA A 69 1.75 -2.63 -9.86
N ALA A 70 2.11 -1.60 -9.08
CA ALA A 70 3.51 -1.21 -8.86
C ALA A 70 4.27 -2.21 -7.95
N VAL A 71 3.61 -2.78 -6.95
CA VAL A 71 4.24 -3.74 -6.01
C VAL A 71 4.39 -5.14 -6.65
N ARG A 72 3.49 -5.51 -7.56
CA ARG A 72 3.46 -6.83 -8.21
C ARG A 72 4.76 -7.30 -8.85
N PRO A 73 5.46 -6.53 -9.71
CA PRO A 73 6.72 -6.97 -10.30
C PRO A 73 7.81 -7.18 -9.23
N LEU A 74 7.81 -6.37 -8.17
CA LEU A 74 8.75 -6.53 -7.06
C LEU A 74 8.46 -7.84 -6.31
N ALA A 75 7.20 -8.11 -5.97
CA ALA A 75 6.79 -9.35 -5.31
C ALA A 75 7.10 -10.60 -6.15
N GLN A 76 6.78 -10.58 -7.45
CA GLN A 76 6.88 -11.78 -8.30
C GLN A 76 8.29 -12.02 -8.85
N LYS A 77 8.99 -10.98 -9.28
CA LYS A 77 10.27 -11.12 -10.00
C LYS A 77 11.49 -10.93 -9.11
N TRP A 78 11.41 -10.00 -8.17
CA TRP A 78 12.54 -9.66 -7.31
C TRP A 78 12.52 -10.50 -6.03
N PHE A 79 11.46 -10.36 -5.22
CA PHE A 79 11.30 -11.12 -3.98
C PHE A 79 10.93 -12.58 -4.24
N ARG A 80 10.24 -12.88 -5.35
CA ARG A 80 9.79 -14.23 -5.73
C ARG A 80 8.97 -14.87 -4.61
N VAL A 81 7.94 -14.15 -4.18
CA VAL A 81 7.11 -14.53 -3.04
C VAL A 81 6.35 -15.82 -3.32
N GLU A 82 6.40 -16.76 -2.38
CA GLU A 82 5.55 -17.95 -2.35
C GLU A 82 4.49 -17.79 -1.26
N VAL A 83 3.25 -18.19 -1.57
CA VAL A 83 2.12 -18.14 -0.63
C VAL A 83 1.64 -19.56 -0.36
N ARG A 84 1.41 -19.88 0.91
CA ARG A 84 0.84 -21.16 1.35
C ARG A 84 -0.25 -20.88 2.38
N GLY A 85 -1.32 -21.67 2.37
CA GLY A 85 -2.40 -21.54 3.35
C GLY A 85 -3.35 -20.38 3.08
N VAL A 86 -3.47 -19.90 1.84
CA VAL A 86 -4.37 -18.79 1.49
C VAL A 86 -5.84 -19.17 1.61
N GLU A 87 -6.13 -20.46 1.45
CA GLU A 87 -7.44 -21.08 1.69
C GLU A 87 -7.94 -20.93 3.14
N ASN A 88 -7.07 -20.57 4.09
CA ASN A 88 -7.46 -20.27 5.47
C ASN A 88 -8.08 -18.88 5.63
N ILE A 89 -7.99 -18.02 4.62
CA ILE A 89 -8.63 -16.70 4.63
C ILE A 89 -10.11 -16.88 4.28
N PRO A 90 -11.05 -16.45 5.15
CA PRO A 90 -12.47 -16.52 4.83
C PRO A 90 -12.80 -15.75 3.55
N VAL A 91 -13.61 -16.35 2.68
CA VAL A 91 -14.06 -15.72 1.43
C VAL A 91 -15.10 -14.63 1.66
N GLU A 92 -15.84 -14.73 2.78
CA GLU A 92 -16.88 -13.79 3.19
C GLU A 92 -16.75 -13.47 4.68
N GLY A 93 -17.34 -12.35 5.09
CA GLY A 93 -17.32 -11.90 6.48
C GLY A 93 -15.99 -11.33 6.95
N GLY A 94 -16.01 -10.76 8.15
CA GLY A 94 -14.87 -10.09 8.75
C GLY A 94 -13.83 -11.09 9.22
N ALA A 95 -12.55 -10.77 9.08
CA ALA A 95 -11.45 -11.58 9.62
C ALA A 95 -10.24 -10.71 9.93
N LEU A 96 -9.48 -11.09 10.96
CA LEU A 96 -8.28 -10.37 11.39
C LEU A 96 -7.02 -11.18 11.06
N VAL A 97 -6.30 -10.77 10.01
CA VAL A 97 -5.01 -11.32 9.64
C VAL A 97 -3.94 -10.74 10.56
N VAL A 98 -3.28 -11.59 11.34
CA VAL A 98 -2.25 -11.19 12.31
C VAL A 98 -0.91 -11.70 11.84
N SER A 99 0.00 -10.80 11.47
CA SER A 99 1.32 -11.15 10.91
C SER A 99 2.48 -10.63 11.75
N ASN A 100 3.60 -11.35 11.76
CA ASN A 100 4.87 -10.76 12.18
C ASN A 100 5.26 -9.58 11.28
N HIS A 101 6.03 -8.63 11.80
CA HIS A 101 6.51 -7.44 11.07
C HIS A 101 8.02 -7.44 10.92
N SER A 102 8.53 -7.00 9.78
CA SER A 102 9.94 -7.21 9.46
C SER A 102 10.48 -6.34 8.33
N GLY A 103 11.82 -6.34 8.25
CA GLY A 103 12.56 -5.86 7.11
C GLY A 103 12.58 -4.36 7.00
N THR A 104 12.93 -3.62 8.06
CA THR A 104 13.38 -2.19 8.12
C THR A 104 12.47 -1.10 7.54
N LEU A 105 11.63 -1.41 6.57
CA LEU A 105 10.59 -0.62 5.92
C LEU A 105 9.41 -1.58 5.78
N PRO A 106 8.17 -1.12 5.97
CA PRO A 106 6.98 -1.98 6.03
C PRO A 106 6.50 -2.46 4.65
N VAL A 107 7.43 -2.91 3.79
CA VAL A 107 7.14 -3.46 2.46
C VAL A 107 6.45 -4.82 2.57
N ASP A 108 6.73 -5.57 3.64
CA ASP A 108 6.04 -6.80 3.98
C ASP A 108 4.51 -6.62 4.05
N GLY A 109 4.03 -5.50 4.59
CA GLY A 109 2.60 -5.17 4.63
C GLY A 109 1.99 -4.97 3.24
N LEU A 110 2.69 -4.27 2.34
CA LEU A 110 2.24 -4.07 0.95
C LEU A 110 2.22 -5.37 0.15
N VAL A 111 3.27 -6.19 0.31
CA VAL A 111 3.37 -7.51 -0.33
C VAL A 111 2.27 -8.44 0.18
N THR A 112 2.02 -8.45 1.49
CA THR A 112 0.93 -9.24 2.07
C THR A 112 -0.43 -8.82 1.51
N ALA A 113 -0.70 -7.51 1.44
CA ALA A 113 -1.95 -7.00 0.88
C ALA A 113 -2.14 -7.40 -0.60
N LEU A 114 -1.06 -7.32 -1.40
CA LEU A 114 -1.06 -7.79 -2.78
C LEU A 114 -1.35 -9.28 -2.89
N MET A 115 -0.63 -10.12 -2.13
CA MET A 115 -0.79 -11.58 -2.19
C MET A 115 -2.20 -12.00 -1.75
N VAL A 116 -2.74 -11.38 -0.71
CA VAL A 116 -4.13 -11.61 -0.30
C VAL A 116 -5.10 -11.26 -1.44
N HIS A 117 -4.94 -10.10 -2.07
CA HIS A 117 -5.81 -9.69 -3.18
C HIS A 117 -5.71 -10.61 -4.38
N ASP A 118 -4.50 -10.97 -4.80
CA ASP A 118 -4.27 -11.82 -5.97
C ASP A 118 -4.87 -13.22 -5.83
N HIS A 119 -4.85 -13.78 -4.63
CA HIS A 119 -5.29 -15.14 -4.38
C HIS A 119 -6.75 -15.25 -3.94
N THR A 120 -7.31 -14.22 -3.31
CA THR A 120 -8.68 -14.26 -2.74
C THR A 120 -9.65 -13.27 -3.36
N GLY A 121 -9.15 -12.28 -4.10
CA GLY A 121 -9.94 -11.13 -4.57
C GLY A 121 -10.31 -10.12 -3.46
N ARG A 122 -10.01 -10.40 -2.19
CA ARG A 122 -10.30 -9.51 -1.06
C ARG A 122 -9.21 -8.48 -0.87
N HIS A 123 -9.58 -7.29 -0.40
CA HIS A 123 -8.61 -6.27 -0.01
C HIS A 123 -8.27 -6.40 1.47
N LEU A 124 -6.98 -6.57 1.76
CA LEU A 124 -6.49 -6.44 3.13
C LEU A 124 -6.55 -4.96 3.54
N ARG A 125 -7.06 -4.68 4.74
CA ARG A 125 -7.20 -3.34 5.34
C ARG A 125 -6.17 -3.18 6.47
N PRO A 126 -4.97 -2.62 6.23
CA PRO A 126 -3.92 -2.57 7.23
C PRO A 126 -4.22 -1.57 8.37
N LEU A 127 -3.97 -1.98 9.61
CA LEU A 127 -3.92 -1.06 10.74
C LEU A 127 -2.53 -0.45 10.84
N GLY A 128 -2.40 0.79 10.38
CA GLY A 128 -1.15 1.53 10.31
C GLY A 128 -0.81 2.30 11.59
N ALA A 129 0.49 2.49 11.83
CA ALA A 129 0.98 3.31 12.93
C ALA A 129 0.74 4.81 12.66
N ASP A 130 0.56 5.60 13.73
CA ASP A 130 0.36 7.06 13.69
C ASP A 130 1.36 7.81 12.80
N LEU A 131 2.64 7.38 12.82
CA LEU A 131 3.70 7.98 12.01
C LEU A 131 3.39 7.99 10.51
N VAL A 132 2.76 6.93 9.98
CA VAL A 132 2.38 6.82 8.56
C VAL A 132 1.39 7.92 8.19
N PHE A 133 0.47 8.23 9.09
CA PHE A 133 -0.60 9.21 8.86
C PHE A 133 -0.17 10.65 9.12
N ARG A 134 0.97 10.86 9.79
CA ARG A 134 1.57 12.19 10.00
C ARG A 134 2.45 12.65 8.85
N MET A 135 2.88 11.75 7.97
CA MET A 135 3.69 12.11 6.81
C MET A 135 2.80 12.54 5.62
N PRO A 136 3.01 13.73 5.03
CA PRO A 136 2.26 14.16 3.86
C PRO A 136 2.54 13.22 2.69
N PHE A 137 1.57 13.11 1.77
CA PHE A 137 1.53 12.15 0.66
C PHE A 137 1.40 10.68 1.08
N LEU A 138 2.23 10.21 2.02
CA LEU A 138 2.14 8.84 2.52
C LEU A 138 0.80 8.58 3.22
N SER A 139 0.30 9.53 4.01
CA SER A 139 -1.02 9.37 4.64
C SER A 139 -2.14 9.26 3.61
N ALA A 140 -2.08 10.04 2.53
CA ALA A 140 -3.07 10.00 1.46
C ALA A 140 -3.01 8.68 0.68
N MET A 141 -1.81 8.18 0.39
CA MET A 141 -1.62 6.87 -0.24
C MET A 141 -2.06 5.72 0.67
N ALA A 142 -1.74 5.77 1.96
CA ALA A 142 -2.15 4.77 2.94
C ALA A 142 -3.67 4.70 3.07
N ARG A 143 -4.36 5.85 3.16
CA ARG A 143 -5.83 5.88 3.17
C ARG A 143 -6.41 5.31 1.89
N LYS A 144 -5.89 5.73 0.73
CA LYS A 144 -6.30 5.20 -0.58
C LYS A 144 -6.13 3.69 -0.69
N SER A 145 -5.08 3.13 -0.10
CA SER A 145 -4.83 1.68 -0.04
C SER A 145 -5.72 0.94 0.96
N GLY A 146 -6.55 1.66 1.71
CA GLY A 146 -7.45 1.10 2.71
C GLY A 146 -6.81 0.90 4.08
N ALA A 147 -5.60 1.42 4.28
CA ALA A 147 -5.00 1.46 5.61
C ALA A 147 -5.67 2.52 6.48
N THR A 148 -5.97 2.16 7.72
CA THR A 148 -6.52 3.07 8.73
C THR A 148 -5.63 3.13 9.95
N LEU A 149 -5.86 4.10 10.83
CA LEU A 149 -5.15 4.22 12.08
C LEU A 149 -5.37 2.97 12.93
N ALA A 150 -4.32 2.52 13.62
CA ALA A 150 -4.40 1.43 14.59
C ALA A 150 -5.10 1.85 15.89
N CYS A 151 -6.38 2.23 15.80
CA CYS A 151 -7.27 2.42 16.94
C CYS A 151 -8.32 1.30 16.99
N HIS A 152 -8.86 1.04 18.19
CA HIS A 152 -9.80 -0.07 18.38
C HIS A 152 -11.13 0.17 17.65
N GLU A 153 -11.62 1.41 17.65
CA GLU A 153 -12.90 1.76 17.04
C GLU A 153 -12.89 1.48 15.53
N ASP A 154 -11.87 1.93 14.80
CA ASP A 154 -11.78 1.68 13.36
C ASP A 154 -11.60 0.20 13.04
N ALA A 155 -10.79 -0.51 13.83
CA ALA A 155 -10.61 -1.94 13.67
C ALA A 155 -11.92 -2.71 13.87
N GLU A 156 -12.65 -2.41 14.95
CA GLU A 156 -13.93 -3.06 15.26
C GLU A 156 -15.00 -2.75 14.21
N ARG A 157 -15.02 -1.52 13.67
CA ARG A 157 -15.95 -1.13 12.59
C ARG A 157 -15.66 -1.86 11.29
N LEU A 158 -14.40 -1.91 10.84
CA LEU A 158 -14.01 -2.65 9.64
C LEU A 158 -14.31 -4.15 9.79
N LEU A 159 -13.93 -4.75 10.91
CA LEU A 159 -14.19 -6.16 11.17
C LEU A 159 -15.70 -6.45 11.20
N GLY A 160 -16.48 -5.59 11.87
CA GLY A 160 -17.93 -5.71 11.96
C GLY A 160 -18.66 -5.49 10.63
N SER A 161 -18.08 -4.73 9.70
CA SER A 161 -18.63 -4.53 8.35
C SER A 161 -18.25 -5.64 7.36
N GLY A 162 -17.56 -6.68 7.82
CA GLY A 162 -17.18 -7.82 6.98
C GLY A 162 -15.84 -7.67 6.26
N GLU A 163 -15.01 -6.69 6.62
CA GLU A 163 -13.72 -6.45 5.97
C GLU A 163 -12.61 -7.39 6.46
N LEU A 164 -11.60 -7.59 5.62
CA LEU A 164 -10.40 -8.34 5.97
C LEU A 164 -9.34 -7.37 6.51
N VAL A 165 -9.12 -7.37 7.83
CA VAL A 165 -8.22 -6.41 8.49
C VAL A 165 -6.85 -7.04 8.72
N GLY A 166 -5.78 -6.30 8.46
CA GLY A 166 -4.40 -6.73 8.66
C GLY A 166 -3.74 -6.01 9.83
N VAL A 167 -3.07 -6.73 10.72
CA VAL A 167 -2.35 -6.14 11.85
C VAL A 167 -1.00 -6.80 12.09
N TRP A 168 -0.03 -5.97 12.46
CA TRP A 168 1.35 -6.34 12.73
C TRP A 168 1.71 -6.04 14.18
N PRO A 169 1.40 -6.94 15.14
CA PRO A 169 1.45 -6.63 16.56
C PRO A 169 2.86 -6.37 17.12
N GLU A 170 3.93 -6.70 16.40
CA GLU A 170 5.30 -6.29 16.75
C GLU A 170 5.52 -4.78 16.54
N GLY A 171 4.78 -4.17 15.60
CA GLY A 171 4.94 -2.77 15.20
C GLY A 171 6.39 -2.43 14.87
N PHE A 172 6.84 -1.24 15.31
CA PHE A 172 8.21 -0.78 15.08
C PHE A 172 9.30 -1.66 15.69
N LYS A 173 8.99 -2.52 16.68
CA LYS A 173 9.98 -3.44 17.23
C LYS A 173 10.37 -4.51 16.22
N GLY A 174 9.38 -5.03 15.48
CA GLY A 174 9.60 -6.06 14.46
C GLY A 174 10.36 -5.51 13.26
N VAL A 175 9.97 -4.33 12.77
CA VAL A 175 10.61 -3.69 11.60
C VAL A 175 12.02 -3.20 11.92
N GLY A 176 12.21 -2.58 13.09
CA GLY A 176 13.46 -1.93 13.47
C GLY A 176 14.48 -2.84 14.15
N LYS A 177 14.30 -4.16 14.10
CA LYS A 177 15.26 -5.10 14.72
C LYS A 177 16.47 -5.33 13.82
N PRO A 178 17.66 -5.54 14.41
CA PRO A 178 18.87 -5.78 13.63
C PRO A 178 18.82 -7.12 12.92
N TYR A 179 19.59 -7.26 11.83
CA TYR A 179 19.70 -8.50 11.07
C TYR A 179 20.21 -9.70 11.88
N SER A 180 20.94 -9.45 12.97
CA SER A 180 21.34 -10.48 13.94
C SER A 180 20.16 -11.12 14.68
N GLU A 181 19.00 -10.45 14.72
CA GLU A 181 17.74 -10.91 15.30
C GLU A 181 16.72 -11.35 14.24
N ARG A 182 17.14 -11.52 12.98
CA ARG A 182 16.26 -12.06 11.94
C ARG A 182 15.67 -13.41 12.35
N TYR A 183 14.46 -13.71 11.87
CA TYR A 183 13.69 -14.91 12.20
C TYR A 183 13.29 -15.05 13.67
N LYS A 184 13.50 -14.01 14.49
CA LYS A 184 13.04 -13.96 15.88
C LYS A 184 11.88 -12.98 16.00
N LEU A 185 10.74 -13.49 16.46
CA LEU A 185 9.60 -12.64 16.77
C LEU A 185 9.93 -11.73 17.94
N GLN A 186 9.60 -10.47 17.79
CA GLN A 186 9.63 -9.48 18.85
C GLN A 186 8.37 -9.57 19.67
N ARG A 187 8.44 -8.98 20.88
CA ARG A 187 7.30 -8.97 21.78
C ARG A 187 6.13 -8.20 21.16
N PHE A 188 5.00 -8.89 21.00
CA PHE A 188 3.75 -8.30 20.55
C PHE A 188 3.29 -7.19 21.51
N GLY A 189 2.48 -6.28 20.98
CA GLY A 189 1.83 -5.23 21.75
C GLY A 189 0.92 -5.76 22.85
N ARG A 190 0.14 -4.87 23.46
CA ARG A 190 -0.69 -5.16 24.66
C ARG A 190 -1.98 -5.96 24.36
N GLY A 191 -2.02 -6.74 23.28
CA GLY A 191 -3.16 -7.59 22.95
C GLY A 191 -4.41 -6.87 22.42
N GLY A 192 -4.31 -5.61 21.98
CA GLY A 192 -5.46 -4.86 21.44
C GLY A 192 -6.15 -5.55 20.26
N PHE A 193 -5.36 -6.19 19.38
CA PHE A 193 -5.89 -6.98 18.27
C PHE A 193 -6.73 -8.19 18.74
N VAL A 194 -6.36 -8.82 19.86
CA VAL A 194 -7.14 -9.92 20.45
C VAL A 194 -8.45 -9.38 21.01
N SER A 195 -8.41 -8.24 21.70
CA SER A 195 -9.63 -7.58 22.19
C SER A 195 -10.58 -7.23 21.04
N ALA A 196 -10.07 -6.70 19.92
CA ALA A 196 -10.88 -6.37 18.75
C ALA A 196 -11.55 -7.62 18.15
N ALA A 197 -10.80 -8.72 18.02
CA ALA A 197 -11.34 -9.99 17.52
C ALA A 197 -12.42 -10.56 18.45
N ILE A 198 -12.19 -10.55 19.78
CA ILE A 198 -13.18 -11.03 20.76
C ILE A 198 -14.46 -10.20 20.71
N ARG A 199 -14.35 -8.87 20.62
CA ARG A 199 -15.50 -7.95 20.62
C ARG A 199 -16.36 -8.09 19.36
N THR A 200 -15.73 -8.37 18.23
CA THR A 200 -16.43 -8.49 16.93
C THR A 200 -16.81 -9.92 16.59
N GLY A 201 -16.27 -10.92 17.32
CA GLY A 201 -16.54 -12.34 17.08
C GLY A 201 -15.91 -12.88 15.79
N VAL A 202 -15.01 -12.12 15.15
CA VAL A 202 -14.34 -12.51 13.90
C VAL A 202 -13.17 -13.47 14.17
N PRO A 203 -12.84 -14.36 13.22
CA PRO A 203 -11.66 -15.21 13.34
C PRO A 203 -10.37 -14.42 13.22
N ILE A 204 -9.36 -14.84 14.00
CA ILE A 204 -7.97 -14.46 13.76
C ILE A 204 -7.36 -15.46 12.79
N VAL A 205 -6.77 -14.97 11.70
CA VAL A 205 -5.99 -15.75 10.75
C VAL A 205 -4.50 -15.45 10.99
N PRO A 206 -3.74 -16.37 11.60
CA PRO A 206 -2.31 -16.20 11.76
C PRO A 206 -1.62 -16.18 10.40
N CYS A 207 -0.76 -15.20 10.19
CA CYS A 207 0.07 -15.08 8.99
C CYS A 207 1.53 -15.00 9.42
N SER A 208 2.43 -15.47 8.57
CA SER A 208 3.86 -15.40 8.81
C SER A 208 4.58 -14.99 7.53
N VAL A 209 5.37 -13.94 7.62
CA VAL A 209 6.27 -13.45 6.58
C VAL A 209 7.69 -13.88 6.94
N VAL A 210 8.32 -14.63 6.05
CA VAL A 210 9.68 -15.15 6.21
C VAL A 210 10.54 -14.60 5.08
N GLY A 211 11.76 -14.17 5.40
CA GLY A 211 12.75 -13.69 4.42
C GLY A 211 12.73 -12.17 4.18
N ALA A 212 11.71 -11.45 4.65
CA ALA A 212 11.65 -9.99 4.52
C ALA A 212 12.83 -9.26 5.19
N GLU A 213 13.43 -9.88 6.21
CA GLU A 213 14.60 -9.36 6.93
C GLU A 213 15.89 -9.42 6.10
N GLU A 214 15.90 -10.21 5.03
CA GLU A 214 17.05 -10.37 4.12
C GLU A 214 17.06 -9.35 2.98
N ILE A 215 15.97 -8.61 2.77
CA ILE A 215 15.83 -7.71 1.61
C ILE A 215 16.75 -6.50 1.73
N TYR A 216 16.77 -5.85 2.89
CA TYR A 216 17.68 -4.74 3.22
C TYR A 216 18.03 -4.84 4.72
N PRO A 217 19.11 -5.59 5.04
CA PRO A 217 19.53 -5.88 6.40
C PRO A 217 19.81 -4.61 7.21
N MET A 218 19.13 -4.47 8.36
CA MET A 218 19.45 -3.41 9.33
C MET A 218 20.68 -3.82 10.13
N ILE A 219 21.82 -3.17 9.87
CA ILE A 219 23.07 -3.45 10.58
C ILE A 219 23.14 -2.63 11.87
N GLY A 220 22.62 -1.40 11.84
CA GLY A 220 22.61 -0.52 13.00
C GLY A 220 21.47 0.50 12.99
N ASN A 221 21.37 1.25 14.08
CA ASN A 221 20.41 2.35 14.23
C ASN A 221 21.16 3.62 14.69
N LEU A 222 21.01 4.73 13.96
CA LEU A 222 21.48 6.04 14.41
C LEU A 222 20.51 6.64 15.43
N ALA A 223 20.52 6.13 16.65
CA ALA A 223 19.56 6.51 17.70
C ALA A 223 19.56 8.01 18.05
N SER A 224 20.71 8.69 17.94
CA SER A 224 20.79 10.14 18.16
C SER A 224 20.07 10.93 17.07
N LEU A 225 20.21 10.51 15.81
CA LEU A 225 19.50 11.14 14.69
C LEU A 225 18.00 10.81 14.74
N ALA A 226 17.64 9.56 15.05
CA ALA A 226 16.26 9.13 15.21
C ALA A 226 15.52 10.00 16.25
N ARG A 227 16.16 10.26 17.40
CA ARG A 227 15.64 11.17 18.44
C ARG A 227 15.52 12.61 17.96
N LEU A 228 16.51 13.11 17.20
CA LEU A 228 16.52 14.47 16.68
C LEU A 228 15.35 14.75 15.72
N ILE A 229 15.03 13.80 14.84
CA ILE A 229 13.98 13.96 13.82
C ILE A 229 12.63 13.33 14.22
N GLY A 230 12.54 12.74 15.41
CA GLY A 230 11.29 12.21 15.97
C GLY A 230 10.78 10.92 15.32
N VAL A 231 11.68 10.07 14.81
CA VAL A 231 11.34 8.77 14.20
C VAL A 231 11.78 7.59 15.08
N PRO A 232 11.18 6.39 14.93
CA PRO A 232 11.49 5.23 15.78
C PRO A 232 12.94 4.74 15.65
N TYR A 233 13.49 4.77 14.44
CA TYR A 233 14.87 4.41 14.14
C TYR A 233 15.31 5.04 12.83
N VAL A 234 16.63 5.14 12.63
CA VAL A 234 17.25 5.50 11.36
C VAL A 234 18.22 4.37 11.02
N PRO A 235 17.90 3.53 10.02
CA PRO A 235 18.69 2.34 9.73
C PRO A 235 20.04 2.70 9.10
N ILE A 236 21.05 1.88 9.41
CA ILE A 236 22.35 1.80 8.72
C ILE A 236 22.43 0.43 8.05
#